data_AF-A0A838NZ79-F1
#
_entry.id   AF-A0A838NZ79-F1
#
_cell.length_a   1.000
_cell.length_b   1.000
_cell.length_c   1.000
_cell.angle_alpha   90.00
_cell.angle_beta   90.00
_cell.angle_gamma   90.00
#
_symmetry.space_group_name_H-M   'P 1'
#
loop_
_entity.id
_entity.type
_entity.pdbx_description
1 polymer ?
#
loop_
_entity_poly.entity_id
_entity_poly.type
_entity_poly.pdbx_seq_one_letter_code
_entity_poly.pdbx_strand_id
1 'polypeptide(L)'
;MDAMGTGATAACRPDGAGPVRMDKPRRPQASPLFRLVADQFRTLQLVYDERFAPAYGAWRAVVPEVADKFLACGVLEHGFARVRCDACAHEYLLALSCKARYFCPSCHAKRLALWTLWLEETLVAPVPHGQVVLTIPKRPPQSRTDPAAGRGA
;
A
#
# COMPACT_ATOMS: atom_id res chain seq x y z
N MET A 1 -19.88 23.48 -3.85
CA MET A 1 -19.98 22.20 -4.58
C MET A 1 -19.11 22.38 -5.80
N ASP A 2 -17.80 22.21 -5.65
CA ASP A 2 -16.85 22.44 -6.74
C ASP A 2 -15.93 21.23 -6.83
N ALA A 3 -16.23 20.38 -7.81
CA ALA A 3 -15.47 19.20 -8.14
C ALA A 3 -14.22 19.64 -8.93
N MET A 4 -13.12 19.90 -8.22
CA MET A 4 -11.80 20.03 -8.86
C MET A 4 -11.30 18.63 -9.22
N GLY A 5 -11.76 18.13 -10.37
CA GLY A 5 -11.23 16.94 -11.01
C GLY A 5 -9.79 17.19 -11.44
N THR A 6 -8.83 16.67 -10.70
CA THR A 6 -7.42 16.63 -11.08
C THR A 6 -7.28 15.61 -12.23
N GLY A 7 -7.41 16.09 -13.46
CA GLY A 7 -7.13 15.31 -14.66
C GLY A 7 -5.66 14.91 -14.65
N ALA A 8 -5.38 13.60 -14.70
CA ALA A 8 -4.04 13.11 -14.97
C ALA A 8 -3.70 13.48 -16.43
N THR A 9 -3.00 14.59 -16.63
CA THR A 9 -2.47 14.96 -17.93
C THR A 9 -1.45 13.90 -18.35
N ALA A 10 -1.66 13.34 -19.55
CA ALA A 10 -0.70 12.47 -20.19
C ALA A 10 0.60 13.25 -20.36
N ALA A 11 1.61 12.94 -19.55
CA ALA A 11 2.91 13.60 -19.65
C ALA A 11 3.54 13.20 -20.98
N CYS A 12 3.58 14.14 -21.92
CA CYS A 12 4.55 14.19 -23.01
C CYS A 12 5.58 15.25 -22.60
N ARG A 13 6.89 14.94 -22.70
CA ARG A 13 7.94 15.94 -22.43
C ARG A 13 7.78 17.12 -23.42
N PRO A 14 8.02 18.37 -22.98
CA PRO A 14 7.81 19.56 -23.83
C PRO A 14 8.76 19.65 -25.04
N ASP A 15 9.76 18.78 -25.17
CA ASP A 15 10.90 19.02 -26.08
C ASP A 15 11.04 18.01 -27.24
N GLY A 16 9.99 17.26 -27.59
CA GLY A 16 10.05 16.29 -28.71
C GLY A 16 10.97 15.07 -28.48
N ALA A 17 11.54 14.94 -27.28
CA ALA A 17 12.44 13.85 -26.92
C ALA A 17 11.69 12.59 -26.47
N GLY A 18 11.21 11.81 -27.44
CA GLY A 18 10.79 10.41 -27.29
C GLY A 18 9.62 10.15 -26.32
N PRO A 19 9.13 8.90 -26.23
CA PRO A 19 8.08 8.56 -25.27
C PRO A 19 8.60 8.77 -23.84
N VAL A 20 7.75 9.31 -22.97
CA VAL A 20 8.02 9.31 -21.52
C VAL A 20 8.34 7.88 -21.13
N ARG A 21 9.50 7.68 -20.49
CA ARG A 21 9.85 6.39 -19.89
C ARG A 21 8.84 6.15 -18.78
N MET A 22 7.70 5.56 -19.12
CA MET A 22 6.83 4.95 -18.14
C MET A 22 7.68 3.92 -17.41
N ASP A 23 7.71 4.01 -16.09
CA ASP A 23 8.17 2.90 -15.26
C ASP A 23 7.48 1.64 -15.76
N LYS A 24 8.27 0.59 -15.97
CA LYS A 24 7.84 -0.70 -16.53
C LYS A 24 6.45 -1.10 -15.99
N PRO A 25 5.54 -1.62 -16.84
CA PRO A 25 4.27 -2.14 -16.39
C PRO A 25 4.46 -3.06 -15.18
N ARG A 26 3.70 -2.80 -14.12
CA ARG A 26 3.80 -3.58 -12.89
C ARG A 26 3.48 -5.04 -13.19
N ARG A 27 4.26 -5.95 -12.61
CA ARG A 27 4.02 -7.41 -12.65
C ARG A 27 3.64 -7.89 -11.25
N PRO A 28 2.42 -7.60 -10.76
CA PRO A 28 2.03 -7.92 -9.38
C PRO A 28 2.17 -9.41 -9.07
N GLN A 29 1.82 -10.27 -10.02
CA GLN A 29 1.91 -11.74 -9.92
C GLN A 29 3.33 -12.27 -9.69
N ALA A 30 4.36 -11.52 -10.10
CA ALA A 30 5.75 -11.90 -9.84
C ALA A 30 6.20 -11.57 -8.41
N SER A 31 5.44 -10.76 -7.67
CA SER A 31 5.83 -10.35 -6.32
C SER A 31 5.65 -11.49 -5.30
N PRO A 32 6.57 -11.65 -4.33
CA PRO A 32 6.43 -12.69 -3.29
C PRO A 32 5.13 -12.57 -2.48
N LEU A 33 4.73 -11.36 -2.10
CA LEU A 33 3.51 -11.13 -1.33
C LEU A 33 2.26 -11.51 -2.13
N PHE A 34 2.21 -11.18 -3.42
CA PHE A 34 1.08 -11.58 -4.26
C PHE A 34 0.91 -13.08 -4.30
N ARG A 35 2.00 -13.82 -4.56
CA ARG A 35 1.96 -15.29 -4.61
C ARG A 35 1.51 -15.87 -3.27
N LEU A 36 2.09 -15.41 -2.17
CA LEU A 36 1.70 -15.86 -0.83
C LEU A 36 0.20 -15.67 -0.56
N VAL A 37 -0.35 -14.49 -0.87
CA VAL A 37 -1.77 -14.22 -0.66
C VAL A 37 -2.63 -15.04 -1.61
N ALA A 38 -2.26 -15.11 -2.89
CA ALA A 38 -3.00 -15.89 -3.88
C ALA A 38 -3.09 -17.38 -3.50
N ASP A 39 -1.98 -17.94 -2.99
CA ASP A 39 -1.87 -19.36 -2.68
C ASP A 39 -2.49 -19.72 -1.32
N GLN A 40 -2.35 -18.85 -0.31
CA GLN A 40 -2.65 -19.21 1.08
C GLN A 40 -3.90 -18.55 1.67
N PHE A 41 -4.43 -17.48 1.05
CA PHE A 41 -5.51 -16.71 1.66
C PHE A 41 -6.80 -17.52 1.85
N ARG A 42 -7.15 -18.36 0.87
CA ARG A 42 -8.30 -19.26 0.99
C ARG A 42 -8.16 -20.26 2.13
N THR A 43 -6.96 -20.85 2.27
CA THR A 43 -6.65 -21.78 3.36
C THR A 43 -6.75 -21.08 4.71
N LEU A 44 -6.23 -19.85 4.82
CA LEU A 44 -6.34 -19.03 6.02
C LEU A 44 -7.81 -18.81 6.40
N GLN A 45 -8.67 -18.45 5.44
CA GLN A 45 -10.10 -18.24 5.70
C GLN A 45 -10.79 -19.47 6.28
N LEU A 46 -10.46 -20.66 5.77
CA LEU A 46 -11.08 -21.92 6.21
C LEU A 46 -10.69 -22.29 7.65
N VAL A 47 -9.44 -22.03 8.04
CA VAL A 47 -8.91 -22.48 9.34
C VAL A 47 -8.88 -21.37 10.40
N TYR A 48 -9.32 -20.15 10.07
CA TYR A 48 -9.12 -18.99 10.93
C TYR A 48 -9.81 -19.13 12.29
N ASP A 49 -11.09 -19.48 12.27
CA ASP A 49 -11.91 -19.51 13.48
C ASP A 49 -11.40 -20.54 14.49
N GLU A 50 -10.91 -21.69 14.01
CA GLU A 50 -10.38 -22.74 14.86
C GLU A 50 -8.97 -22.42 15.39
N ARG A 51 -8.08 -21.93 14.53
CA ARG A 51 -6.64 -21.83 14.84
C ARG A 51 -6.19 -20.46 15.34
N PHE A 52 -6.87 -19.40 14.93
CA PHE A 52 -6.37 -18.03 15.09
C PHE A 52 -7.33 -17.13 15.87
N ALA A 53 -8.64 -17.37 15.83
CA ALA A 53 -9.60 -16.55 16.58
C ALA A 53 -9.33 -16.50 18.11
N PRO A 54 -8.88 -17.57 18.80
CA PRO A 54 -8.57 -17.49 20.23
C PRO A 54 -7.45 -16.50 20.59
N ALA A 55 -6.50 -16.26 19.68
CA ALA A 55 -5.35 -15.39 19.91
C ALA A 55 -5.52 -13.98 19.30
N TYR A 56 -6.20 -13.89 18.16
CA TYR A 56 -6.29 -12.66 17.35
C TYR A 56 -7.71 -12.06 17.30
N GLY A 57 -8.69 -12.73 17.90
CA GLY A 57 -10.09 -12.32 17.87
C GLY A 57 -10.82 -12.75 16.59
N ALA A 58 -12.12 -12.47 16.54
CA ALA A 58 -13.01 -12.88 15.47
C ALA A 58 -12.59 -12.36 14.08
N TRP A 59 -12.92 -13.13 13.04
CA TRP A 59 -12.66 -12.76 11.66
C TRP A 59 -13.37 -11.45 11.28
N ARG A 60 -12.61 -10.50 10.72
CA ARG A 60 -13.13 -9.17 10.35
C ARG A 60 -13.47 -9.14 8.85
N ALA A 61 -14.64 -8.61 8.52
CA ALA A 61 -15.11 -8.49 7.13
C ALA A 61 -14.15 -7.70 6.20
N VAL A 62 -13.36 -6.78 6.75
CA VAL A 62 -12.36 -6.00 5.99
C VAL A 62 -11.21 -6.86 5.45
N VAL A 63 -10.93 -8.02 6.06
CA VAL A 63 -9.80 -8.88 5.69
C VAL A 63 -9.97 -9.46 4.28
N PRO A 64 -11.07 -10.15 3.94
CA PRO A 64 -11.32 -10.63 2.58
C PRO A 64 -11.45 -9.48 1.57
N GLU A 65 -12.13 -8.40 1.94
CA GLU A 65 -12.28 -7.24 1.06
C GLU A 65 -10.92 -6.65 0.62
N VAL A 66 -9.97 -6.54 1.56
CA VAL A 66 -8.63 -6.01 1.26
C VAL A 66 -7.79 -7.02 0.48
N ALA A 67 -7.89 -8.31 0.79
CA ALA A 67 -7.17 -9.36 0.06
C ALA A 67 -7.61 -9.42 -1.41
N ASP A 68 -8.91 -9.43 -1.68
CA ASP A 68 -9.47 -9.46 -3.03
C ASP A 68 -9.05 -8.21 -3.83
N LYS A 69 -9.17 -7.02 -3.22
CA LYS A 69 -8.69 -5.77 -3.83
C LYS A 69 -7.19 -5.82 -4.14
N PHE A 70 -6.39 -6.44 -3.28
CA PHE A 70 -4.95 -6.59 -3.50
C PHE A 70 -4.63 -7.54 -4.65
N LEU A 71 -5.32 -8.69 -4.72
CA LEU A 71 -5.15 -9.65 -5.82
C LEU A 71 -5.61 -9.08 -7.17
N ALA A 72 -6.57 -8.16 -7.16
CA ALA A 72 -6.97 -7.40 -8.35
C ALA A 72 -6.00 -6.27 -8.73
N CYS A 73 -5.08 -5.89 -7.85
CA CYS A 73 -4.28 -4.68 -7.99
C CYS A 73 -3.24 -4.78 -9.12
N GLY A 74 -3.30 -3.85 -10.08
CA GLY A 74 -2.29 -3.78 -11.14
C GLY A 74 -2.39 -4.90 -12.19
N VAL A 75 -3.52 -5.61 -12.23
CA VAL A 75 -3.84 -6.68 -13.17
C VAL A 75 -4.84 -6.11 -14.19
N LEU A 76 -4.55 -6.23 -15.49
CA LEU A 76 -5.33 -5.57 -16.54
C LEU A 76 -6.73 -6.18 -16.69
N GLU A 77 -6.84 -7.48 -16.42
CA GLU A 77 -8.07 -8.27 -16.43
C GLU A 77 -9.09 -7.77 -15.40
N HIS A 78 -8.63 -7.08 -14.35
CA HIS A 78 -9.47 -6.48 -13.31
C HIS A 78 -9.75 -4.98 -13.52
N GLY A 79 -9.39 -4.45 -14.70
CA GLY A 79 -9.71 -3.09 -15.13
C GLY A 79 -8.48 -2.22 -15.36
N PHE A 80 -8.61 -1.31 -16.32
CA PHE A 80 -7.57 -0.39 -16.72
C PHE A 80 -8.15 0.93 -17.22
N ALA A 81 -7.32 1.97 -17.20
CA ALA A 81 -7.55 3.21 -17.93
C ALA A 81 -6.68 3.23 -19.18
N ARG A 82 -7.25 3.60 -20.33
CA ARG A 82 -6.49 3.90 -21.54
C ARG A 82 -6.08 5.36 -21.48
N VAL A 83 -4.78 5.63 -21.47
CA VAL A 83 -4.23 6.99 -21.47
C VAL A 83 -3.69 7.26 -22.86
N ARG A 84 -4.11 8.39 -23.44
CA ARG A 84 -3.66 8.88 -24.75
C ARG A 84 -3.04 10.26 -24.57
N CYS A 85 -1.88 10.50 -25.16
CA CYS A 85 -1.33 11.85 -25.26
C CYS A 85 -1.91 12.54 -26.50
N ASP A 86 -2.50 13.72 -26.34
CA ASP A 86 -3.11 14.46 -27.45
C ASP A 86 -2.06 15.04 -28.42
N ALA A 87 -0.85 15.31 -27.94
CA ALA A 87 0.22 15.90 -28.75
C ALA A 87 0.93 14.89 -29.68
N CYS A 88 1.12 13.64 -29.24
CA CYS A 88 1.85 12.63 -30.01
C CYS A 88 1.05 11.36 -30.33
N ALA A 89 -0.23 11.32 -29.93
CA ALA A 89 -1.13 10.17 -30.07
C ALA A 89 -0.65 8.85 -29.45
N HIS A 90 0.40 8.85 -28.62
CA HIS A 90 0.87 7.66 -27.93
C HIS A 90 -0.18 7.18 -26.92
N GLU A 91 -0.42 5.86 -26.90
CA GLU A 91 -1.40 5.22 -26.04
C GLU A 91 -0.77 4.12 -25.19
N TYR A 92 -1.22 4.03 -23.92
CA TYR A 92 -0.87 2.92 -23.05
C TYR A 92 -2.02 2.56 -22.11
N LEU A 93 -1.99 1.33 -21.60
CA LEU A 93 -2.96 0.85 -20.62
C LEU A 93 -2.39 0.96 -19.21
N LEU A 94 -3.14 1.61 -18.33
CA LEU A 94 -2.81 1.76 -16.92
C LEU A 94 -3.74 0.91 -16.08
N ALA A 95 -3.21 -0.17 -15.49
CA ALA A 95 -3.97 -1.01 -14.57
C ALA A 95 -4.39 -0.25 -13.30
N LEU A 96 -5.61 -0.53 -12.83
CA LEU A 96 -6.18 0.13 -11.64
C LEU A 96 -5.43 -0.24 -10.35
N SER A 97 -5.44 0.68 -9.39
CA SER A 97 -4.90 0.47 -8.05
C SER A 97 -5.98 -0.03 -7.09
N CYS A 98 -5.59 -0.87 -6.12
CA CYS A 98 -6.52 -1.43 -5.12
C CYS A 98 -7.14 -0.38 -4.18
N LYS A 99 -6.51 0.80 -4.07
CA LYS A 99 -6.86 1.88 -3.12
C LYS A 99 -6.88 1.47 -1.63
N ALA A 100 -6.63 0.20 -1.30
CA ALA A 100 -6.48 -0.32 0.06
C ALA A 100 -5.40 0.44 0.85
N ARG A 101 -5.55 0.52 2.17
CA ARG A 101 -4.60 1.18 3.05
C ARG A 101 -3.60 0.17 3.62
N TYR A 102 -2.32 0.51 3.61
CA TYR A 102 -1.20 -0.19 4.27
C TYR A 102 -0.87 -1.63 3.80
N PHE A 103 -1.81 -2.38 3.22
CA PHE A 103 -1.56 -3.77 2.84
C PHE A 103 -0.81 -3.93 1.51
N CYS A 104 -1.19 -3.17 0.47
CA CYS A 104 -0.53 -3.22 -0.83
C CYS A 104 0.72 -2.32 -0.83
N PRO A 105 1.95 -2.86 -0.95
CA PRO A 105 3.17 -2.06 -0.86
C PRO A 105 3.26 -1.00 -1.96
N SER A 106 2.90 -1.35 -3.20
CA SER A 106 2.97 -0.42 -4.33
C SER A 106 1.97 0.73 -4.22
N CYS A 107 0.74 0.45 -3.78
CA CYS A 107 -0.27 1.50 -3.60
C CYS A 107 0.04 2.36 -2.36
N HIS A 108 0.62 1.77 -1.32
CA HIS A 108 1.07 2.51 -0.16
C HIS A 108 2.23 3.44 -0.52
N ALA A 109 3.24 2.95 -1.25
CA ALA A 109 4.34 3.77 -1.76
C ALA A 109 3.85 4.92 -2.64
N LYS A 110 2.92 4.67 -3.57
CA LYS A 110 2.28 5.73 -4.37
C LYS A 110 1.60 6.78 -3.49
N ARG A 111 0.86 6.34 -2.46
CA ARG A 111 0.18 7.26 -1.54
C ARG A 111 1.18 8.09 -0.74
N LEU A 112 2.27 7.48 -0.25
CA LEU A 112 3.32 8.18 0.47
C LEU A 112 3.98 9.23 -0.43
N ALA A 113 4.32 8.89 -1.67
CA ALA A 113 4.90 9.85 -2.60
C ALA A 113 3.98 11.06 -2.86
N LEU A 114 2.69 10.82 -3.13
CA LEU A 114 1.71 11.90 -3.29
C LEU A 114 1.54 12.74 -2.02
N TRP A 115 1.57 12.07 -0.86
CA TRP A 115 1.50 12.74 0.43
C TRP A 115 2.71 13.63 0.69
N THR A 116 3.92 13.17 0.36
CA THR A 116 5.15 13.94 0.47
C THR A 116 5.12 15.19 -0.40
N LEU A 117 4.68 15.08 -1.65
CA LEU A 117 4.52 16.25 -2.53
C LEU A 117 3.55 17.27 -1.93
N TRP A 118 2.40 16.82 -1.45
CA TRP A 118 1.42 17.70 -0.79
C TRP A 118 2.00 18.35 0.48
N LEU A 119 2.75 17.60 1.28
CA LEU A 119 3.40 18.11 2.49
C LEU A 119 4.35 19.26 2.15
N GLU A 120 5.21 19.06 1.15
CA GLU A 120 6.18 20.07 0.69
C GLU A 120 5.50 21.33 0.16
N GLU A 121 4.42 21.18 -0.61
CA GLU A 121 3.73 22.31 -1.24
C GLU A 121 2.81 23.08 -0.28
N THR A 122 2.22 22.40 0.71
CA THR A 122 1.09 22.95 1.48
C THR A 122 1.40 23.16 2.96
N LEU A 123 2.15 22.25 3.59
CA LEU A 123 2.24 22.20 5.06
C LEU A 123 3.60 22.62 5.59
N VAL A 124 4.67 22.23 4.89
CA VAL A 124 6.05 22.32 5.37
C VAL A 124 6.64 23.68 4.98
N ALA A 125 6.93 24.53 5.96
CA ALA A 125 7.62 25.80 5.72
C ALA A 125 9.08 25.55 5.29
N PRO A 126 9.74 26.43 4.51
CA PRO A 126 11.10 26.21 4.03
C PRO A 126 12.17 26.48 5.12
N VAL A 127 12.14 25.69 6.19
CA VAL A 127 13.06 25.73 7.33
C VAL A 127 13.65 24.35 7.61
N PRO A 128 14.76 24.21 8.35
CA PRO A 128 15.24 22.89 8.79
C PRO A 128 14.23 22.22 9.73
N HIS A 129 13.88 20.95 9.46
CA HIS A 129 12.96 20.16 10.29
C HIS A 129 13.71 19.07 11.04
N GLY A 130 13.32 18.81 12.29
CA GLY A 130 13.76 17.67 13.08
C GLY A 130 12.60 16.70 13.32
N GLN A 131 12.80 15.41 13.02
CA GLN A 131 11.81 14.39 13.32
C GLN A 131 12.06 13.81 14.73
N VAL A 132 11.04 13.86 15.59
CA VAL A 132 11.05 13.19 16.89
C VAL A 132 9.99 12.09 16.91
N VAL A 133 10.38 10.86 17.21
CA VAL A 133 9.46 9.71 17.32
C VAL A 133 9.23 9.39 18.79
N LEU A 134 7.99 9.53 19.24
CA LEU A 134 7.56 9.10 20.57
C LEU A 134 6.86 7.75 20.45
N THR A 135 7.41 6.72 21.09
CA THR A 135 6.78 5.40 21.13
C THR A 135 6.07 5.20 22.46
N ILE A 136 4.76 5.00 22.41
CA ILE A 136 3.98 4.60 23.59
C ILE A 136 4.05 3.07 23.68
N PRO A 137 4.62 2.50 24.76
CA PRO A 137 4.69 1.05 24.90
C PRO A 137 3.27 0.49 25.07
N LYS A 138 2.91 -0.49 24.24
CA LYS A 138 1.60 -1.16 24.30
C LYS A 138 1.36 -1.95 25.60
N ARG A 139 2.42 -2.22 26.37
CA ARG A 139 2.37 -2.81 27.71
C ARG A 139 3.16 -1.93 28.66
N PRO A 140 2.65 -1.61 29.88
CA PRO A 140 3.50 -1.09 30.93
C PRO A 140 4.61 -2.12 31.24
N PRO A 141 5.80 -1.66 31.68
CA PRO A 141 6.84 -2.57 32.15
C PRO A 141 6.24 -3.52 33.18
N GLN A 142 6.35 -4.82 32.96
CA GLN A 142 6.04 -5.78 34.02
C GLN A 142 7.10 -5.56 35.10
N SER A 143 6.67 -5.20 36.31
CA SER A 143 7.57 -5.17 37.46
C SER A 143 8.33 -6.50 37.47
N ARG A 144 9.66 -6.43 37.51
CA ARG A 144 10.52 -7.60 37.63
C ARG A 144 10.33 -8.21 39.03
N THR A 145 9.20 -8.85 39.28
CA THR A 145 9.02 -9.78 40.38
C THR A 145 9.27 -11.16 39.82
N ASP A 146 10.55 -11.51 39.71
CA ASP A 146 10.99 -12.86 39.41
C ASP A 146 11.35 -13.53 40.76
N PRO A 147 10.49 -14.38 41.33
CA PRO A 147 10.79 -15.10 42.56
C PRO A 147 11.75 -16.28 42.36
N ALA A 148 12.37 -16.44 41.18
CA ALA A 148 13.29 -17.54 40.89
C ALA A 148 14.78 -17.23 41.08
N ALA A 149 15.15 -16.09 41.68
CA ALA A 149 16.52 -15.87 42.19
C ALA A 149 16.67 -16.44 43.62
N GLY A 150 16.56 -17.76 43.73
CA GLY A 150 16.61 -18.43 45.03
C GLY A 150 16.36 -19.92 44.93
N ARG A 151 17.31 -20.65 44.33
CA ARG A 151 17.66 -22.06 44.61
C ARG A 151 18.68 -22.52 43.57
N GLY A 152 19.93 -22.61 44.01
CA GLY A 152 21.06 -23.21 43.30
C GLY A 152 22.18 -23.34 44.32
N ALA A 153 22.28 -24.53 44.90
CA ALA A 153 23.34 -24.95 45.80
C ALA A 153 24.68 -25.10 45.05
#